data_AF-A0A3L6T3T7-F1
#
_entry.id   AF-A0A3L6T3T7-F1
#
_cell.length_a   1.000
_cell.length_b   1.000
_cell.length_c   1.000
_cell.angle_alpha   90.00
_cell.angle_beta   90.00
_cell.angle_gamma   90.00
#
_symmetry.space_group_name_H-M   'P 1'
#
loop_
_entity.id
_entity.type
_entity.pdbx_description
1 polymer ?
#
loop_
_entity_poly.entity_id
_entity_poly.type
_entity_poly.pdbx_seq_one_letter_code
_entity_poly.pdbx_strand_id
1 'polypeptide(L)'
;MDLPPDVAVKIVGHHAVTSVQPMDQLRALRVTYHFMRHVCSNPEVGRCISVERLSADDLYWYDPIGYLTLLGRLAQVYNLEAYFIIGMHDVFRGPLITPLPILNVNLERAAAGGHKVAAYVAAILL
;
A
#
# COMPACT_ATOMS: atom_id res chain seq x y z
N MET A 1 -1.67 36.18 -5.00
CA MET A 1 -1.46 35.61 -3.65
C MET A 1 -0.78 34.28 -3.85
N ASP A 2 0.39 34.10 -3.25
CA ASP A 2 1.12 32.83 -3.34
C ASP A 2 0.60 31.89 -2.24
N LEU A 3 0.23 30.67 -2.62
CA LEU A 3 -0.23 29.64 -1.69
C LEU A 3 0.97 29.09 -0.91
N PRO A 4 0.94 29.07 0.43
CA PRO A 4 2.02 28.48 1.22
C PRO A 4 2.28 27.00 0.86
N PRO A 5 3.54 26.54 0.79
CA PRO A 5 3.87 25.17 0.38
C PRO A 5 3.23 24.08 1.24
N ASP A 6 3.15 24.29 2.55
CA ASP A 6 2.56 23.36 3.52
C ASP A 6 1.04 23.24 3.34
N VAL A 7 0.36 24.35 3.07
CA VAL A 7 -1.07 24.36 2.75
C VAL A 7 -1.32 23.66 1.41
N ALA A 8 -0.47 23.90 0.40
CA ALA A 8 -0.56 23.23 -0.89
C ALA A 8 -0.40 21.71 -0.76
N VAL A 9 0.55 21.24 0.06
CA VAL A 9 0.75 19.80 0.37
C VAL A 9 -0.50 19.19 0.99
N LYS A 10 -1.14 19.88 1.94
CA LYS A 10 -2.40 19.40 2.55
C LYS A 10 -3.54 19.31 1.54
N ILE A 11 -3.69 20.32 0.67
CA ILE A 11 -4.73 20.34 -0.38
C ILE A 11 -4.50 19.19 -1.36
N VAL A 12 -3.28 19.04 -1.86
CA VAL A 12 -2.94 17.98 -2.82
C VAL A 12 -3.05 16.60 -2.17
N GLY A 13 -2.65 16.46 -0.90
CA GLY A 13 -2.83 15.22 -0.13
C GLY A 13 -4.30 14.87 0.03
N HIS A 14 -5.16 15.83 0.41
CA HIS A 14 -6.60 15.61 0.49
C HIS A 14 -7.18 15.20 -0.87
N HIS A 15 -6.76 15.88 -1.94
CA HIS A 15 -7.17 15.54 -3.30
C HIS A 15 -6.72 14.13 -3.70
N ALA A 16 -5.53 13.68 -3.29
CA ALA A 16 -5.04 12.32 -3.53
C ALA A 16 -5.88 11.25 -2.80
N VAL A 17 -6.43 11.57 -1.61
CA VAL A 17 -7.37 10.68 -0.90
C VAL A 17 -8.71 10.60 -1.63
N THR A 18 -9.23 11.74 -2.09
CA THR A 18 -10.60 11.84 -2.63
C THR A 18 -10.70 11.54 -4.12
N SER A 19 -9.59 11.59 -4.87
CA SER A 19 -9.58 11.39 -6.32
C SER A 19 -9.86 9.93 -6.68
N VAL A 20 -10.74 9.70 -7.65
CA VAL A 20 -10.95 8.36 -8.23
C VAL A 20 -9.65 7.86 -8.85
N GLN A 21 -8.93 8.75 -9.54
CA GLN A 21 -7.67 8.45 -10.22
C GLN A 21 -6.54 9.31 -9.66
N PRO A 22 -5.99 8.96 -8.48
CA PRO A 22 -5.04 9.83 -7.78
C PRO A 22 -3.76 10.07 -8.60
N MET A 23 -3.28 9.07 -9.35
CA MET A 23 -2.03 9.18 -10.10
C MET A 23 -2.14 10.09 -11.32
N ASP A 24 -3.25 10.03 -12.05
CA ASP A 24 -3.45 10.88 -13.23
C ASP A 24 -3.62 12.34 -12.84
N GLN A 25 -4.35 12.60 -11.75
CA GLN A 25 -4.51 13.95 -11.22
C GLN A 25 -3.18 14.53 -10.72
N LEU A 26 -2.39 13.75 -9.99
CA LEU A 26 -1.06 14.18 -9.54
C LEU A 26 -0.10 14.39 -10.72
N ARG A 27 -0.18 13.55 -11.77
CA ARG A 27 0.60 13.71 -13.00
C ARG A 27 0.21 15.01 -13.73
N ALA A 28 -1.08 15.28 -13.89
CA ALA A 28 -1.57 16.51 -14.50
C ALA A 28 -1.03 17.75 -13.75
N LEU A 29 -1.18 17.78 -12.42
CA LEU A 29 -0.68 18.88 -11.57
C LEU A 29 0.83 19.09 -11.71
N ARG A 30 1.62 18.00 -11.77
CA ARG A 30 3.09 18.08 -11.94
C ARG A 30 3.49 18.75 -13.26
N VAL A 31 2.70 18.59 -14.32
CA VAL A 31 2.99 19.14 -15.65
C VAL A 31 2.54 20.59 -15.76
N THR A 32 1.47 21.00 -15.05
CA THR A 32 0.93 22.35 -15.13
C THR A 32 1.85 23.42 -14.55
N TYR A 33 2.53 23.14 -13.43
CA TYR A 33 3.33 24.17 -12.75
C TYR A 33 4.52 23.62 -11.94
N HIS A 34 5.67 24.32 -11.99
CA HIS A 34 6.90 23.90 -11.32
C HIS A 34 6.75 23.78 -9.79
N PHE A 35 6.02 24.69 -9.15
CA PHE A 35 5.72 24.58 -7.73
C PHE A 35 4.89 23.32 -7.42
N MET A 36 3.90 22.99 -8.27
CA MET A 36 3.11 21.77 -8.11
C MET A 36 3.95 20.51 -8.32
N ARG A 37 4.99 20.56 -9.17
CA ARG A 37 5.96 19.47 -9.26
C ARG A 37 6.62 19.17 -7.91
N HIS A 38 7.00 20.21 -7.15
CA HIS A 38 7.55 20.04 -5.80
C HIS A 38 6.49 19.55 -4.80
N VAL A 39 5.30 20.15 -4.80
CA VAL A 39 4.21 19.76 -3.90
C VAL A 39 3.80 18.31 -4.11
N CYS A 40 3.54 17.89 -5.35
CA CYS A 40 3.16 16.51 -5.67
C CYS A 40 4.29 15.49 -5.47
N SER A 41 5.55 15.94 -5.27
CA SER A 41 6.67 15.07 -4.95
C SER A 41 6.96 15.01 -3.44
N ASN A 42 6.19 15.73 -2.62
CA ASN A 42 6.34 15.71 -1.18
C ASN A 42 5.94 14.33 -0.61
N PRO A 43 6.73 13.72 0.28
CA PRO A 43 6.42 12.44 0.90
C PRO A 43 5.04 12.40 1.59
N GLU A 44 4.59 13.50 2.20
CA GLU A 44 3.27 13.57 2.84
C GLU A 44 2.13 13.39 1.83
N VAL A 45 2.30 13.86 0.59
CA VAL A 45 1.32 13.58 -0.48
C VAL A 45 1.30 12.09 -0.82
N GLY A 46 2.48 11.46 -0.89
CA GLY A 46 2.58 10.02 -1.14
C GLY A 46 1.94 9.15 -0.06
N ARG A 47 2.03 9.57 1.21
CA ARG A 47 1.35 8.90 2.33
C ARG A 47 -0.17 8.95 2.24
N CYS A 48 -0.71 9.96 1.56
CA CYS A 48 -2.14 10.15 1.39
C CYS A 48 -2.74 9.40 0.19
N ILE A 49 -1.90 8.79 -0.67
CA ILE A 49 -2.40 8.03 -1.83
C ILE A 49 -3.07 6.73 -1.33
N SER A 50 -4.34 6.55 -1.64
CA SER A 50 -5.06 5.30 -1.37
C SER A 50 -4.61 4.21 -2.34
N VAL A 51 -4.08 3.09 -1.84
CA VAL A 51 -3.65 1.96 -2.68
C VAL A 51 -4.85 1.20 -3.23
N GLU A 52 -5.92 1.07 -2.44
CA GLU A 52 -7.22 0.57 -2.92
C GLU A 52 -7.64 1.24 -4.23
N ARG A 53 -7.55 2.58 -4.31
CA ARG A 53 -7.92 3.32 -5.53
C ARG A 53 -6.96 3.10 -6.70
N LEU A 54 -5.68 2.86 -6.43
CA LEU A 54 -4.73 2.45 -7.49
C LEU A 54 -5.13 1.10 -8.08
N SER A 55 -5.66 0.20 -7.26
CA SER A 55 -6.13 -1.11 -7.73
C SER A 55 -7.47 -1.04 -8.46
N ALA A 56 -8.36 -0.11 -8.06
CA ALA A 56 -9.65 0.14 -8.70
C ALA A 56 -9.52 0.80 -10.08
N ASP A 57 -8.40 1.46 -10.36
CA ASP A 57 -8.09 2.09 -11.65
C ASP A 57 -7.52 1.10 -12.70
N ASP A 58 -7.70 -0.21 -12.49
CA ASP A 58 -7.15 -1.30 -13.29
C ASP A 58 -5.62 -1.26 -13.50
N LEU A 59 -4.89 -0.38 -12.81
CA LEU A 59 -3.44 -0.23 -12.95
C LEU A 59 -2.72 -1.54 -12.67
N TYR A 60 -3.20 -2.30 -11.69
CA TYR A 60 -2.68 -3.63 -11.39
C TYR A 60 -2.85 -4.62 -12.56
N TRP A 61 -3.96 -4.54 -13.29
CA TRP A 61 -4.27 -5.45 -14.39
C TRP A 61 -3.55 -5.08 -15.69
N TYR A 62 -3.48 -3.79 -16.01
CA TYR A 62 -2.85 -3.30 -17.24
C TYR A 62 -1.33 -3.15 -17.14
N ASP A 63 -0.80 -2.74 -15.98
CA ASP A 63 0.64 -2.58 -15.74
C ASP A 63 1.05 -3.09 -14.35
N PRO A 64 1.13 -4.43 -14.17
CA PRO A 64 1.51 -5.03 -12.90
C PRO A 64 2.90 -4.58 -12.41
N ILE A 65 3.85 -4.36 -13.33
CA ILE A 65 5.22 -3.96 -13.00
C ILE A 65 5.23 -2.51 -12.50
N GLY A 66 4.53 -1.61 -13.20
CA GLY A 66 4.37 -0.22 -12.78
C GLY A 66 3.63 -0.11 -11.46
N TYR A 67 2.58 -0.90 -11.25
CA TYR A 67 1.87 -0.98 -9.97
C TYR A 67 2.80 -1.39 -8.82
N LEU A 68 3.54 -2.49 -8.95
CA LEU A 68 4.47 -2.95 -7.90
C LEU A 68 5.60 -1.95 -7.64
N THR A 69 6.10 -1.30 -8.70
CA THR A 69 7.10 -0.23 -8.57
C THR A 69 6.54 0.97 -7.80
N LEU A 70 5.31 1.38 -8.11
CA LEU A 70 4.63 2.47 -7.41
C LEU A 70 4.38 2.11 -5.95
N LEU A 71 3.88 0.90 -5.68
CA LEU A 71 3.67 0.38 -4.34
C LEU A 71 4.96 0.44 -3.51
N GLY A 72 6.09 0.00 -4.09
CA GLY A 72 7.43 0.12 -3.51
C GLY A 72 7.78 1.55 -3.09
N ARG A 73 7.55 2.52 -3.98
CA ARG A 73 7.81 3.94 -3.71
C ARG A 73 6.90 4.50 -2.62
N LEU A 74 5.65 4.08 -2.57
CA LEU A 74 4.70 4.50 -1.52
C LEU A 74 5.11 3.96 -0.15
N ALA A 75 5.54 2.71 -0.07
CA ALA A 75 6.06 2.13 1.16
C ALA A 75 7.32 2.88 1.66
N GLN A 76 8.23 3.28 0.75
CA GLN A 76 9.43 4.05 1.10
C GLN A 76 9.10 5.42 1.72
N VAL A 77 7.97 6.02 1.37
CA VAL A 77 7.50 7.26 2.00
C VAL A 77 6.59 7.02 3.20
N TYR A 78 6.53 5.78 3.72
CA TYR A 78 5.71 5.37 4.86
C TYR A 78 4.20 5.48 4.63
N ASN A 79 3.74 5.25 3.40
CA ASN A 79 2.33 4.95 3.17
C ASN A 79 2.01 3.60 3.83
N LEU A 80 1.15 3.60 4.85
CA LEU A 80 0.92 2.43 5.70
C LEU A 80 0.28 1.26 4.95
N GLU A 81 -0.61 1.55 3.99
CA GLU A 81 -1.27 0.53 3.19
C GLU A 81 -0.26 -0.14 2.25
N ALA A 82 0.55 0.65 1.54
CA ALA A 82 1.61 0.13 0.68
C ALA A 82 2.67 -0.65 1.47
N TYR A 83 3.07 -0.12 2.64
CA TYR A 83 4.02 -0.77 3.53
C TYR A 83 3.50 -2.13 4.01
N PHE A 84 2.22 -2.19 4.40
CA PHE A 84 1.57 -3.44 4.78
C PHE A 84 1.55 -4.45 3.63
N ILE A 85 1.10 -4.04 2.43
CA ILE A 85 1.00 -4.95 1.27
C ILE A 85 2.36 -5.52 0.88
N ILE A 86 3.43 -4.71 0.88
CA ILE A 86 4.79 -5.20 0.60
C ILE A 86 5.26 -6.14 1.69
N GLY A 87 5.05 -5.80 2.96
CA GLY A 87 5.40 -6.68 4.07
C GLY A 87 4.72 -8.03 3.97
N MET A 88 3.42 -8.05 3.61
CA MET A 88 2.70 -9.29 3.35
C MET A 88 3.30 -10.03 2.16
N HIS A 89 3.58 -9.35 1.06
CA HIS A 89 4.22 -9.97 -0.09
C HIS A 89 5.55 -10.63 0.31
N ASP A 90 6.40 -9.99 1.10
CA ASP A 90 7.66 -10.60 1.55
C ASP A 90 7.46 -11.81 2.48
N VAL A 91 6.44 -11.77 3.35
CA VAL A 91 6.04 -12.92 4.18
C VAL A 91 5.55 -14.10 3.32
N PHE A 92 4.80 -13.83 2.25
CA PHE A 92 4.18 -14.87 1.40
C PHE A 92 4.99 -15.25 0.14
N ARG A 93 6.04 -14.50 -0.24
CA ARG A 93 6.86 -14.73 -1.46
C ARG A 93 7.89 -15.86 -1.31
N GLY A 94 8.12 -16.38 -0.11
CA GLY A 94 8.93 -17.58 0.10
C GLY A 94 8.20 -18.87 -0.34
N PRO A 95 8.85 -20.06 -0.29
CA PRO A 95 8.20 -21.35 -0.54
C PRO A 95 7.20 -21.75 0.57
N LEU A 96 6.52 -20.77 1.17
CA LEU A 96 5.38 -20.93 2.07
C LEU A 96 4.08 -21.30 1.32
N ILE A 97 4.16 -21.43 -0.02
CA ILE A 97 3.15 -22.14 -0.83
C ILE A 97 3.65 -23.55 -1.25
N THR A 98 4.63 -24.09 -0.54
CA THR A 98 4.44 -25.48 -0.11
C THR A 98 3.84 -25.33 1.28
N PRO A 99 2.62 -25.83 1.56
CA PRO A 99 2.44 -26.36 2.88
C PRO A 99 3.61 -27.34 3.03
N LEU A 100 4.55 -27.11 3.94
CA LEU A 100 5.03 -28.32 4.60
C LEU A 100 3.74 -29.03 5.05
N PRO A 101 3.64 -30.36 4.96
CA PRO A 101 2.43 -31.16 5.26
C PRO A 101 2.02 -31.06 6.74
N ILE A 102 1.89 -29.83 7.22
CA ILE A 102 2.21 -29.28 8.52
C ILE A 102 1.48 -27.92 8.51
N LEU A 103 0.15 -27.96 8.52
CA LEU A 103 -0.44 -27.35 9.70
C LEU A 103 0.21 -28.12 10.85
N ASN A 104 1.16 -27.47 11.54
CA ASN A 104 1.99 -28.18 12.49
C ASN A 104 1.04 -28.88 13.46
N VAL A 105 1.13 -30.21 13.59
CA VAL A 105 0.29 -30.98 14.52
C VAL A 105 0.35 -30.37 15.93
N ASN A 106 1.45 -29.68 16.24
CA ASN A 106 1.61 -28.90 17.46
C ASN A 106 0.76 -27.61 17.51
N LEU A 107 0.56 -26.93 16.38
CA LEU A 107 -0.33 -25.76 16.26
C LEU A 107 -1.81 -26.16 16.45
N GLU A 108 -2.25 -27.24 15.81
CA GLU A 108 -3.61 -27.79 16.01
C GLU A 108 -3.83 -28.19 17.46
N ARG A 109 -2.86 -28.91 18.04
CA ARG A 109 -2.93 -29.38 19.43
C ARG A 109 -2.87 -28.23 20.43
N ALA A 110 -2.09 -27.18 20.15
CA ALA A 110 -2.05 -25.97 20.97
C ALA A 110 -3.36 -25.17 20.87
N ALA A 111 -3.95 -25.06 19.68
CA ALA A 111 -5.25 -24.41 19.48
C ALA A 111 -6.38 -25.20 20.19
N ALA A 112 -6.41 -26.52 20.04
CA ALA A 112 -7.33 -27.41 20.75
C ALA A 112 -7.14 -27.36 22.27
N GLY A 113 -5.91 -27.11 22.74
CA GLY A 113 -5.56 -26.83 24.14
C GLY A 113 -5.88 -25.41 24.62
N GLY A 114 -6.49 -24.56 23.78
CA GLY A 114 -6.94 -23.20 24.15
C GLY A 114 -5.91 -22.08 23.92
N HIS A 115 -4.79 -22.33 23.24
CA HIS A 115 -3.77 -21.31 22.95
C HIS A 115 -4.25 -20.35 21.84
N LYS A 116 -4.73 -19.17 22.24
CA LYS A 116 -5.40 -18.20 21.36
C LYS A 116 -4.59 -17.80 20.14
N VAL A 117 -3.29 -17.56 20.29
CA VAL A 117 -2.43 -17.18 19.16
C VAL A 117 -2.28 -18.31 18.15
N ALA A 118 -2.24 -19.56 18.61
CA ALA A 118 -2.16 -20.71 17.72
C ALA A 118 -3.48 -20.88 16.94
N ALA A 119 -4.62 -20.61 17.59
CA ALA A 119 -5.92 -20.62 16.94
C ALA A 119 -6.04 -19.50 15.88
N TYR A 120 -5.57 -18.27 16.17
CA TYR A 120 -5.56 -17.18 15.19
C TYR A 120 -4.66 -17.50 14.00
N VAL A 121 -3.44 -17.98 14.24
CA VAL A 121 -2.50 -18.32 13.17
C VAL A 121 -3.02 -19.50 12.35
N ALA A 122 -3.58 -20.54 12.98
CA ALA A 122 -4.24 -21.63 12.28
C ALA A 122 -5.43 -21.13 11.44
N ALA A 123 -6.26 -20.23 11.97
CA ALA A 123 -7.41 -19.68 11.26
C ALA A 123 -7.02 -18.75 10.10
N ILE A 124 -5.84 -18.11 10.16
CA ILE A 124 -5.30 -17.27 9.07
C ILE A 124 -4.66 -18.14 7.98
N LEU A 125 -4.19 -19.35 8.32
CA LEU A 125 -3.46 -20.25 7.43
C LEU A 125 -4.31 -21.43 6.89
N LEU A 126 -5.52 -21.65 7.42
CA LEU A 126 -6.55 -22.56 6.89
C LEU A 126 -7.40 -21.85 5.84
#